data_AF-A0AA43II42-F1
#
_entry.id   AF-A0AA43II42-F1
#
_cell.length_a   1.000
_cell.length_b   1.000
_cell.length_c   1.000
_cell.angle_alpha   90.00
_cell.angle_beta   90.00
_cell.angle_gamma   90.00
#
_symmetry.space_group_name_H-M   'P 1'
#
loop_
_entity.id
_entity.type
_entity.pdbx_description
1 polymer ?
#
loop_
_entity_poly.entity_id
_entity_poly.type
_entity_poly.pdbx_seq_one_letter_code
_entity_poly.pdbx_strand_id
1 'polypeptide(L)'
;MYLYNVTVGIDKDVEQEWLQWMRDLHIPDVMATGMFVDYKIYKVLHDQEEGSVSYSVQYFAQTIDNVTLYFEKFAPALLEKLRARFMDKHVAFMTLLEEL
;
A
#
# COMPACT_ATOMS: atom_id res chain seq x y z
N MET A 1 3.31 17.99 -4.67
CA MET A 1 2.52 17.02 -3.87
C MET A 1 3.46 15.90 -3.41
N TYR A 2 3.20 15.24 -2.29
CA TYR A 2 4.00 14.10 -1.85
C TYR A 2 3.28 12.79 -2.13
N LEU A 3 4.03 11.77 -2.53
CA LEU A 3 3.48 10.48 -2.90
C LEU A 3 4.19 9.37 -2.11
N TYR A 4 3.43 8.70 -1.26
CA TYR A 4 3.86 7.46 -0.61
C TYR A 4 3.46 6.28 -1.51
N ASN A 5 4.46 5.65 -2.12
CA ASN A 5 4.27 4.48 -2.99
C ASN A 5 4.69 3.21 -2.25
N VAL A 6 3.85 2.18 -2.36
CA VAL A 6 4.12 0.83 -1.89
C VAL A 6 4.00 -0.12 -3.07
N THR A 7 5.12 -0.72 -3.47
CA THR A 7 5.13 -1.82 -4.42
C THR A 7 5.01 -3.12 -3.63
N VAL A 8 3.96 -3.90 -3.89
CA VAL A 8 3.67 -5.16 -3.20
C VAL A 8 3.73 -6.30 -4.21
N GLY A 9 4.66 -7.24 -4.02
CA GLY A 9 4.60 -8.56 -4.65
C GLY A 9 3.76 -9.48 -3.79
N ILE A 10 2.70 -10.07 -4.34
CA ILE A 10 1.77 -10.97 -3.63
C ILE A 10 1.75 -12.34 -4.32
N ASP A 11 1.72 -13.43 -3.55
CA ASP A 11 1.56 -14.77 -4.10
C ASP A 11 0.22 -14.89 -4.87
N LYS A 12 0.25 -15.61 -5.99
CA LYS A 12 -0.93 -15.78 -6.87
C LYS A 12 -2.10 -16.51 -6.21
N ASP A 13 -1.84 -17.39 -5.24
CA ASP A 13 -2.88 -18.14 -4.54
C ASP A 13 -3.77 -17.25 -3.66
N VAL A 14 -3.25 -16.11 -3.20
CA VAL A 14 -3.97 -15.14 -2.36
C VAL A 14 -4.23 -13.79 -3.05
N GLU A 15 -3.82 -13.61 -4.32
CA GLU A 15 -3.97 -12.36 -5.09
C GLU A 15 -5.39 -11.78 -5.01
N GLN A 16 -6.42 -12.60 -5.27
CA GLN A 16 -7.81 -12.13 -5.30
C GLN A 16 -8.32 -11.72 -3.92
N GLU A 17 -7.99 -12.48 -2.88
CA GLU A 17 -8.37 -12.14 -1.51
C GLU A 17 -7.67 -10.85 -1.07
N TRP A 18 -6.37 -10.72 -1.38
CA TRP A 18 -5.59 -9.53 -1.08
C TRP A 18 -6.17 -8.30 -1.77
N LEU A 19 -6.50 -8.39 -3.07
CA LEU A 19 -7.12 -7.29 -3.81
C LEU A 19 -8.46 -6.86 -3.22
N GLN A 20 -9.30 -7.83 -2.83
CA GLN A 20 -10.58 -7.53 -2.20
C GLN A 20 -10.38 -6.83 -0.86
N TRP A 21 -9.47 -7.34 -0.02
CA TRP A 21 -9.15 -6.73 1.27
C TRP A 21 -8.55 -5.33 1.13
N MET A 22 -7.68 -5.12 0.14
CA MET A 22 -7.12 -3.81 -0.16
C MET A 22 -8.21 -2.80 -0.49
N ARG A 23 -9.18 -3.18 -1.32
CA ARG A 23 -10.28 -2.30 -1.76
C ARG A 23 -11.31 -2.05 -0.67
N ASP A 24 -11.67 -3.08 0.08
CA ASP A 24 -12.81 -3.02 1.01
C ASP A 24 -12.43 -2.55 2.41
N LEU A 25 -11.16 -2.72 2.82
CA LEU A 25 -10.75 -2.45 4.19
C LEU A 25 -9.46 -1.65 4.28
N HIS A 26 -8.35 -2.12 3.71
CA HIS A 26 -7.04 -1.50 3.98
C HIS A 26 -6.92 -0.08 3.43
N ILE A 27 -7.20 0.13 2.14
CA ILE A 27 -7.15 1.47 1.55
C ILE A 27 -8.18 2.39 2.21
N PRO A 28 -9.44 1.98 2.42
CA PRO A 28 -10.39 2.78 3.20
C PRO A 28 -9.88 3.19 4.59
N ASP A 29 -9.27 2.26 5.35
CA ASP A 29 -8.68 2.55 6.66
C ASP A 29 -7.52 3.57 6.56
N VAL A 30 -6.65 3.44 5.55
CA VAL A 30 -5.56 4.40 5.29
C VAL A 30 -6.11 5.77 4.95
N MET A 31 -7.12 5.85 4.07
CA MET A 31 -7.75 7.12 3.69
C MET A 31 -8.51 7.77 4.85
N ALA A 32 -9.11 6.96 5.74
CA ALA A 32 -9.82 7.44 6.93
C ALA A 32 -8.90 8.12 7.96
N THR A 33 -7.58 7.94 7.87
CA THR A 33 -6.61 8.69 8.70
C THR A 33 -6.62 10.19 8.40
N GLY A 34 -7.12 10.59 7.23
CA GLY A 34 -7.09 11.98 6.76
C GLY A 34 -5.71 12.50 6.37
N MET A 35 -4.67 11.64 6.37
CA MET A 35 -3.31 12.03 6.00
C MET A 35 -3.12 12.15 4.48
N PHE A 36 -3.91 11.38 3.73
CA PHE A 36 -3.88 11.32 2.28
C PHE A 36 -5.18 11.86 1.68
N VAL A 37 -5.07 12.48 0.51
CA VAL A 37 -6.19 13.11 -0.20
C VAL A 37 -6.66 12.30 -1.40
N ASP A 38 -5.82 11.41 -1.91
CA ASP A 38 -6.17 10.51 -3.02
C ASP A 38 -5.34 9.22 -2.92
N TYR A 39 -5.74 8.20 -3.67
CA TYR A 39 -4.97 6.98 -3.86
C TYR A 39 -5.13 6.41 -5.27
N LYS A 40 -4.13 5.63 -5.71
CA LYS A 40 -4.22 4.83 -6.93
C LYS A 40 -3.64 3.45 -6.70
N ILE A 41 -4.21 2.44 -7.35
CA ILE A 41 -3.68 1.08 -7.36
C ILE A 41 -3.50 0.62 -8.80
N TYR A 42 -2.30 0.13 -9.10
CA TYR A 42 -1.89 -0.34 -10.42
C TYR A 42 -1.36 -1.76 -10.34
N LYS A 43 -1.69 -2.60 -11.33
CA LYS A 43 -1.00 -3.87 -11.54
C LYS A 43 0.27 -3.61 -12.33
N VAL A 44 1.40 -4.10 -11.85
CA VAL A 44 2.68 -4.01 -12.56
C VAL A 44 2.71 -5.09 -13.64
N LEU A 45 2.97 -4.68 -14.88
CA LEU A 45 2.92 -5.58 -16.04
C LEU A 45 4.28 -6.20 -16.40
N HIS A 46 5.38 -5.50 -16.12
CA HIS A 46 6.73 -5.90 -16.56
C HIS A 46 7.54 -6.65 -15.50
N ASP A 47 7.09 -6.68 -14.24
CA ASP A 47 7.81 -7.26 -13.11
C ASP A 47 6.94 -8.33 -12.43
N GLN A 48 6.70 -9.42 -13.17
CA GLN A 48 5.99 -10.58 -12.65
C GLN A 48 6.98 -11.72 -12.47
N GLU A 49 7.23 -12.09 -11.22
CA GLU A 49 7.99 -13.29 -10.91
C GLU A 49 7.10 -14.53 -11.06
N GLU A 50 7.73 -15.68 -11.28
CA GLU A 50 7.02 -16.95 -11.36
C GLU A 50 6.41 -17.30 -10.00
N GLY A 51 5.08 -17.21 -9.90
CA GLY A 51 4.32 -17.52 -8.68
C GLY A 51 3.78 -16.28 -7.94
N SER A 52 4.23 -15.08 -8.27
CA SER A 52 3.76 -13.84 -7.66
C SER A 52 3.27 -12.82 -8.70
N VAL A 53 2.55 -11.79 -8.23
CA VAL A 53 2.11 -10.65 -9.03
C VAL A 53 2.43 -9.38 -8.27
N SER A 54 2.95 -8.37 -8.96
CA SER A 54 3.29 -7.08 -8.35
C SER A 54 2.22 -6.03 -8.57
N TYR A 55 1.97 -5.22 -7.54
CA TYR A 55 1.08 -4.07 -7.54
C TYR A 55 1.80 -2.84 -7.02
N SER A 56 1.48 -1.65 -7.55
CA SER A 56 1.90 -0.36 -7.02
C SER A 56 0.68 0.34 -6.43
N VAL A 57 0.74 0.62 -5.14
CA VAL A 57 -0.27 1.36 -4.38
C VAL A 57 0.31 2.71 -4.02
N GLN A 58 -0.37 3.77 -4.44
CA GLN A 58 0.09 5.14 -4.33
C GLN A 58 -0.88 5.92 -3.47
N TYR A 59 -0.39 6.60 -2.44
CA TYR A 59 -1.16 7.49 -1.58
C TYR A 59 -0.62 8.91 -1.69
N PHE A 60 -1.51 9.87 -1.95
CA PHE A 60 -1.16 11.26 -2.25
C PHE A 60 -1.38 12.14 -1.03
N ALA A 61 -0.36 12.86 -0.59
CA ALA A 61 -0.39 13.76 0.57
C ALA A 61 -0.07 15.19 0.15
N GLN A 62 -0.74 16.17 0.77
CA GLN A 62 -0.51 17.59 0.50
C GLN A 62 0.82 18.09 1.07
N THR A 63 1.27 17.52 2.19
CA THR A 63 2.48 17.92 2.89
C THR A 63 3.30 16.70 3.29
N ILE A 64 4.60 16.90 3.50
CA ILE A 64 5.49 15.87 4.01
C ILE A 64 5.13 15.49 5.45
N ASP A 65 4.66 16.46 6.25
CA ASP A 65 4.26 16.25 7.65
C ASP A 65 3.10 15.26 7.77
N ASN A 66 2.15 15.26 6.83
CA ASN A 66 1.07 14.27 6.80
C ASN A 66 1.61 12.85 6.64
N VAL A 67 2.63 12.67 5.77
CA VAL A 67 3.26 11.36 5.55
C VAL A 67 4.02 10.91 6.81
N THR A 68 4.78 11.81 7.43
CA THR A 68 5.47 11.52 8.69
C THR A 68 4.49 11.14 9.79
N LEU A 69 3.40 11.90 9.95
CA LEU A 69 2.37 11.63 10.95
C LEU A 69 1.65 10.30 10.70
N TYR A 70 1.41 9.96 9.43
CA TYR A 70 0.88 8.66 9.03
C TYR A 70 1.78 7.53 9.54
N PHE A 71 3.09 7.61 9.30
CA PHE A 71 4.04 6.58 9.73
C PHE A 71 4.13 6.46 11.24
N GLU A 72 4.11 7.57 11.97
CA GLU A 72 4.24 7.55 13.42
C GLU A 72 2.98 7.03 14.13
N LYS A 73 1.80 7.43 13.66
CA LYS A 73 0.55 7.23 14.41
C LYS A 73 -0.34 6.12 13.89
N PHE A 74 -0.30 5.82 12.60
CA PHE A 74 -1.31 4.98 11.95
C PHE A 74 -0.73 3.74 11.29
N ALA A 75 0.42 3.87 10.62
CA ALA A 75 1.07 2.77 9.92
C ALA A 75 1.31 1.52 10.79
N PRO A 76 1.76 1.61 12.07
CA PRO A 76 2.04 0.41 12.86
C PRO A 76 0.83 -0.51 13.02
N ALA A 77 -0.35 0.05 13.32
CA ALA A 77 -1.57 -0.73 13.49
C ALA A 77 -2.07 -1.32 12.14
N LEU A 78 -1.93 -0.58 11.04
CA LEU A 78 -2.35 -1.02 9.72
C LEU A 78 -1.44 -2.13 9.17
N LEU A 79 -0.13 -2.04 9.42
CA LEU A 79 0.84 -3.07 9.06
C LEU A 79 0.62 -4.37 9.84
N GLU A 80 0.27 -4.29 11.12
CA GLU A 80 -0.06 -5.48 11.91
C GLU A 80 -1.32 -6.20 11.36
N LYS A 81 -2.34 -5.47 10.88
CA LYS A 81 -3.50 -6.09 10.20
C LYS A 81 -3.10 -6.81 8.91
N LEU A 82 -2.23 -6.19 8.10
CA LEU A 82 -1.70 -6.80 6.86
C LEU A 82 -0.93 -8.09 7.20
N ARG A 83 -0.02 -7.99 8.17
CA ARG A 83 0.82 -9.11 8.62
C ARG A 83 -0.03 -10.26 9.15
N ALA A 84 -1.04 -9.98 9.98
CA ALA A 84 -1.91 -11.01 10.55
C ALA A 84 -2.67 -11.83 9.49
N ARG A 85 -2.91 -11.25 8.31
CA ARG A 85 -3.72 -11.88 7.24
C ARG A 85 -2.89 -12.49 6.12
N PHE A 86 -1.75 -11.87 5.77
CA PHE A 86 -0.92 -12.26 4.62
C PHE A 86 0.54 -12.50 5.01
N MET A 87 0.78 -12.97 6.23
CA MET A 87 2.13 -13.36 6.70
C MET A 87 2.78 -14.32 5.71
N ASP A 88 4.03 -14.03 5.35
CA ASP A 88 4.86 -14.84 4.42
C ASP A 88 4.27 -15.02 3.01
N LYS A 89 3.25 -14.24 2.65
CA LYS A 89 2.58 -14.27 1.34
C LYS A 89 2.84 -13.05 0.47
N HIS A 90 3.57 -12.08 1.01
CA HIS A 90 3.86 -10.84 0.30
C HIS A 90 5.25 -10.31 0.62
N VAL A 91 5.79 -9.55 -0.31
CA VAL A 91 6.95 -8.68 -0.13
C VAL A 91 6.53 -7.25 -0.47
N ALA A 92 7.03 -6.28 0.27
CA ALA A 92 6.69 -4.87 0.05
C ALA A 92 7.94 -4.00 0.02
N PHE A 93 7.97 -3.07 -0.93
CA PHE A 93 8.98 -2.05 -1.06
C PHE A 93 8.32 -0.67 -1.07
N MET A 94 8.85 0.25 -0.26
CA MET A 94 8.26 1.56 -0.04
C MET A 94 9.16 2.66 -0.57
N THR A 95 8.57 3.64 -1.25
CA THR A 95 9.25 4.86 -1.69
C THR A 95 8.43 6.08 -1.37
N LEU A 96 9.12 7.17 -1.05
CA LEU A 96 8.54 8.49 -0.86
C LEU A 96 9.02 9.39 -1.99
N LEU A 97 8.08 9.96 -2.73
CA LEU A 97 8.32 10.72 -3.95
C LEU A 97 7.72 12.13 -3.78
N GLU A 98 8.27 13.09 -4.51
CA GLU A 98 7.77 14.45 -4.63
C GLU A 98 7.41 14.73 -6.09
N GLU A 99 6.22 15.29 -6.32
CA GLU A 99 5.80 15.81 -7.62
C GLU A 99 6.40 17.21 -7.83
N LEU A 100 7.05 17.42 -8.98
CA LEU A 100 7.73 18.65 -9.40
C LEU A 100 6.87 19.55 -10.29
#